data_AF-A0A2W1AT85-F1
#
_entry.id   AF-A0A2W1AT85-F1
#
_cell.length_a   1.000
_cell.length_b   1.000
_cell.length_c   1.000
_cell.angle_alpha   90.00
_cell.angle_beta   90.00
_cell.angle_gamma   90.00
#
_symmetry.space_group_name_H-M   'P 1'
#
loop_
_entity.id
_entity.type
_entity.pdbx_description
1 polymer ?
#
loop_
_entity_poly.entity_id
_entity_poly.type
_entity_poly.pdbx_seq_one_letter_code
_entity_poly.pdbx_strand_id
1 'polypeptide(L)'
;MDWAEVSGKGTLYSLMIGHPRATAINAEPSVIAVVELAEGTRMMAELVGIEPNAPSLKVGMSLRAAFSSENDGGGGMPLKFRPDVRQ
;
A
#
# COMPACT_ATOMS: atom_id res chain seq x y z
N MET A 1 21.91 14.25 9.73
CA MET A 1 20.67 13.54 9.40
C MET A 1 21.07 12.61 8.27
N ASP A 2 21.01 11.33 8.54
CA ASP A 2 21.59 10.30 7.69
C ASP A 2 20.45 9.43 7.17
N TRP A 3 20.53 9.08 5.89
CA TRP A 3 19.58 8.17 5.28
C TRP A 3 19.93 6.74 5.68
N ALA A 4 18.90 5.93 5.93
CA ALA A 4 19.05 4.51 6.19
C ALA A 4 18.29 3.71 5.13
N GLU A 5 18.88 2.61 4.69
CA GLU A 5 18.18 1.63 3.88
C GLU A 5 17.17 0.88 4.75
N VAL A 6 15.98 0.63 4.21
CA VAL A 6 14.91 -0.14 4.86
C VAL A 6 14.59 -1.38 4.05
N SER A 7 14.19 -2.44 4.73
CA SER A 7 13.93 -3.75 4.11
C SER A 7 12.73 -3.76 3.16
N GLY A 8 11.87 -2.73 3.24
CA GLY A 8 10.59 -2.67 2.54
C GLY A 8 9.58 -3.71 3.02
N LYS A 9 9.83 -4.40 4.14
CA LYS A 9 8.89 -5.34 4.76
C LYS A 9 8.14 -4.62 5.87
N GLY A 10 6.86 -4.96 6.02
CA GLY A 10 6.05 -4.40 7.10
C GLY A 10 4.79 -5.21 7.36
N THR A 11 3.99 -4.71 8.30
CA THR A 11 2.68 -5.25 8.63
C THR A 11 1.62 -4.18 8.45
N LEU A 12 0.42 -4.60 8.07
CA LEU A 12 -0.72 -3.69 7.97
C LEU A 12 -1.12 -3.20 9.36
N TYR A 13 -0.86 -1.94 9.68
CA TYR A 13 -1.19 -1.35 10.99
C TYR A 13 -2.65 -0.89 11.04
N SER A 14 -3.09 -0.15 10.03
CA SER A 14 -4.49 0.26 9.86
C SER A 14 -4.78 0.52 8.37
N LEU A 15 -6.06 0.62 8.01
CA LEU A 15 -6.47 0.90 6.64
C LEU A 15 -7.76 1.72 6.56
N MET A 16 -7.97 2.34 5.40
CA MET A 16 -9.23 2.93 4.98
C MET A 16 -9.50 2.54 3.53
N ILE A 17 -10.78 2.37 3.19
CA ILE A 17 -11.22 2.21 1.81
C ILE A 17 -11.62 3.59 1.27
N GLY A 18 -10.85 4.08 0.30
CA GLY A 18 -11.15 5.31 -0.42
C GLY A 18 -12.14 5.02 -1.53
N HIS A 19 -13.41 5.39 -1.35
CA HIS A 19 -14.42 5.28 -2.39
C HIS A 19 -14.32 6.45 -3.37
N PRO A 20 -14.31 6.20 -4.69
CA PRO A 20 -14.29 7.26 -5.68
C PRO A 20 -15.58 8.08 -5.63
N ARG A 21 -15.51 9.32 -6.12
CA ARG A 21 -16.69 10.18 -6.26
C ARG A 21 -17.67 9.53 -7.24
N ALA A 22 -18.97 9.73 -7.03
CA ALA A 22 -20.02 9.18 -7.91
C ALA A 22 -19.88 9.58 -9.39
N THR A 23 -19.19 10.68 -9.69
CA THR A 23 -18.95 11.18 -11.05
C THR A 23 -17.70 10.59 -11.71
N ALA A 24 -16.90 9.80 -11.00
CA ALA A 24 -15.69 9.20 -11.55
C ALA A 24 -16.07 7.98 -12.40
N ILE A 25 -15.74 8.03 -13.70
CA ILE A 25 -16.04 6.95 -14.64
C ILE A 25 -14.96 5.87 -14.49
N ASN A 26 -15.38 4.62 -14.30
CA ASN A 26 -14.49 3.45 -14.16
C ASN A 26 -13.46 3.54 -13.03
N ALA A 27 -13.70 4.36 -12.01
CA ALA A 27 -12.85 4.40 -10.83
C ALA A 27 -13.29 3.32 -9.83
N GLU A 28 -12.33 2.58 -9.29
CA GLU A 28 -12.55 1.54 -8.29
C GLU A 28 -12.14 2.03 -6.89
N PRO A 29 -12.70 1.48 -5.81
CA PRO A 29 -12.23 1.78 -4.46
C PRO A 29 -10.79 1.33 -4.25
N SER A 30 -9.98 2.20 -3.62
CA SER A 30 -8.58 1.90 -3.29
C SER A 30 -8.41 1.63 -1.80
N VAL A 31 -7.45 0.78 -1.44
CA VAL A 31 -7.06 0.55 -0.05
C VAL A 31 -5.91 1.48 0.29
N ILE A 32 -6.13 2.42 1.20
CA ILE A 32 -5.07 3.27 1.76
C ILE A 32 -4.64 2.66 3.08
N ALA A 33 -3.38 2.24 3.16
CA ALA A 33 -2.82 1.54 4.29
C ALA A 33 -1.83 2.41 5.06
N VAL A 34 -1.89 2.30 6.39
CA VAL A 34 -0.75 2.62 7.25
C VAL A 34 0.00 1.31 7.48
N VAL A 35 1.26 1.29 7.07
CA VAL A 35 2.15 0.13 7.17
C VAL A 35 3.18 0.41 8.25
N GLU A 36 3.30 -0.48 9.23
CA GLU A 36 4.41 -0.47 10.18
C GLU A 36 5.55 -1.30 9.59
N LEU A 37 6.65 -0.64 9.25
CA LEU A 37 7.85 -1.30 8.71
C LEU A 37 8.52 -2.15 9.80
N ALA A 38 9.31 -3.14 9.37
CA ALA A 38 10.10 -3.98 10.28
C ALA A 38 11.07 -3.16 11.16
N GLU A 39 11.49 -2.00 10.67
CA GLU A 39 12.35 -1.04 11.38
C GLU A 39 11.58 -0.16 12.39
N GLY A 40 10.26 -0.34 12.53
CA GLY A 40 9.39 0.33 13.52
C GLY A 40 8.79 1.67 13.08
N THR A 41 9.15 2.17 11.90
CA THR A 41 8.58 3.41 11.34
C THR A 41 7.28 3.12 10.60
N ARG A 42 6.36 4.09 10.55
CA ARG A 42 5.09 3.96 9.82
C ARG A 42 5.10 4.75 8.52
N MET A 43 4.56 4.13 7.48
CA MET A 43 4.37 4.74 6.16
C MET A 43 2.91 4.67 5.75
N MET A 44 2.43 5.73 5.10
CA MET A 44 1.12 5.71 4.45
C MET A 44 1.32 5.49 2.95
N ALA A 45 0.65 4.49 2.40
CA ALA A 45 0.75 4.14 0.99
C ALA A 45 -0.50 3.37 0.53
N GLU A 46 -0.71 3.31 -0.77
CA GLU A 46 -1.73 2.46 -1.36
C GLU A 46 -1.33 0.98 -1.23
N LEU A 47 -2.29 0.14 -0.87
CA LEU A 47 -2.15 -1.32 -0.85
C LEU A 47 -2.79 -1.90 -2.11
N VAL A 48 -2.00 -2.60 -2.91
CA VAL A 48 -2.39 -3.22 -4.18
C VAL A 48 -2.26 -4.74 -4.14
N GLY A 49 -2.85 -5.42 -5.12
CA GLY A 49 -2.81 -6.89 -5.21
C GLY A 49 -3.74 -7.58 -4.20
N ILE A 50 -4.71 -6.85 -3.64
CA ILE A 50 -5.77 -7.38 -2.78
C ILE A 50 -7.03 -6.52 -2.96
N GLU A 51 -8.20 -7.15 -3.04
CA GLU A 51 -9.46 -6.43 -3.16
C GLU A 51 -9.85 -5.74 -1.84
N PRO A 52 -10.49 -4.55 -1.89
CA PRO A 52 -10.92 -3.79 -0.71
C PRO A 52 -11.80 -4.56 0.28
N ASN A 53 -12.57 -5.53 -0.20
CA ASN A 53 -13.50 -6.35 0.58
C ASN A 53 -13.00 -7.78 0.80
N ALA A 54 -11.75 -8.09 0.41
CA ALA A 54 -11.22 -9.43 0.53
C ALA A 54 -11.16 -9.86 2.00
N PRO A 55 -11.61 -11.08 2.36
CA PRO A 55 -11.53 -11.57 3.74
C PRO A 55 -10.08 -11.76 4.21
N SER A 56 -9.11 -11.79 3.30
CA SER A 56 -7.68 -11.82 3.60
C SER A 56 -7.09 -10.44 3.96
N LEU A 57 -7.80 -9.35 3.71
CA LEU A 57 -7.37 -7.99 4.06
C LEU A 57 -7.60 -7.77 5.55
N LYS A 58 -6.56 -7.96 6.35
CA LYS A 58 -6.64 -7.86 7.82
C LYS A 58 -5.44 -7.11 8.39
N VAL A 59 -5.72 -6.30 9.41
CA VAL A 59 -4.67 -5.71 10.26
C VAL A 59 -3.75 -6.82 10.78
N GLY A 60 -2.44 -6.57 10.74
CA GLY A 60 -1.39 -7.51 11.07
C GLY A 60 -0.89 -8.36 9.90
N MET A 61 -1.52 -8.33 8.73
CA MET A 61 -1.02 -9.10 7.58
C MET A 61 0.35 -8.59 7.09
N SER A 62 1.19 -9.52 6.64
CA SER A 62 2.51 -9.20 6.10
C SER A 62 2.40 -8.50 4.75
N LEU A 63 3.14 -7.40 4.60
CA LEU A 63 3.19 -6.56 3.42
C LEU A 63 4.63 -6.36 2.95
N ARG A 64 4.77 -6.10 1.65
CA ARG A 64 6.04 -5.74 1.03
C ARG A 64 5.90 -4.54 0.11
N ALA A 65 6.90 -3.66 0.13
CA ALA A 65 7.00 -2.51 -0.76
C ALA A 65 7.01 -2.97 -2.22
N ALA A 66 6.31 -2.20 -3.05
CA ALA A 66 6.23 -2.34 -4.49
C ALA A 66 6.25 -0.95 -5.12
N PHE A 67 6.70 -0.86 -6.37
CA PHE A 67 6.71 0.39 -7.12
C PHE A 67 5.85 0.19 -8.37
N SER A 68 4.93 1.12 -8.64
CA SER A 68 4.13 1.07 -9.87
C SER A 68 4.83 1.82 -10.99
N SER A 69 4.75 1.29 -12.22
CA SER A 69 5.21 1.98 -13.44
C SER A 69 4.18 2.98 -13.97
N GLU A 70 3.00 3.06 -13.36
CA GLU A 70 1.95 3.98 -13.75
C GLU A 70 2.41 5.42 -13.52
N ASN A 71 2.61 6.13 -14.64
CA ASN A 71 3.14 7.50 -14.64
C ASN A 71 1.99 8.47 -14.33
N ASP A 72 1.98 9.03 -13.12
CA ASP A 72 1.08 10.14 -12.74
C ASP A 72 1.53 11.50 -13.31
N GLY A 73 2.17 11.51 -14.49
CA GLY A 73 2.70 12.71 -15.15
C GLY A 73 3.95 13.34 -14.50
N GLY A 74 4.37 12.88 -13.32
CA GLY A 74 5.51 13.42 -12.55
C GLY A 74 6.84 12.68 -12.68
N GLY A 75 6.95 11.64 -13.51
CA GLY A 75 8.18 10.86 -13.72
C GLY A 75 8.63 9.97 -12.55
N GLY A 76 7.89 9.96 -11.43
CA GLY A 76 8.15 9.10 -10.28
C GLY A 76 7.43 7.75 -10.38
N MET A 77 8.04 6.70 -9.85
CA MET A 77 7.35 5.43 -9.58
C MET A 77 6.77 5.49 -8.16
N PRO A 78 5.43 5.62 -7.99
CA PRO A 78 4.85 5.75 -6.66
C PRO A 78 5.09 4.48 -5.85
N LEU A 79 5.49 4.68 -4.58
CA LEU A 79 5.58 3.60 -3.60
C LEU A 79 4.17 3.11 -3.26
N LYS A 80 4.00 1.80 -3.40
CA LYS A 80 2.82 1.05 -2.97
C LYS A 80 3.26 -0.11 -2.08
N PHE A 81 2.31 -0.79 -1.47
CA PHE A 81 2.54 -2.06 -0.78
C PHE A 81 1.67 -3.15 -1.38
N ARG A 82 2.07 -4.41 -1.20
CA ARG A 82 1.30 -5.60 -1.60
C ARG A 82 1.41 -6.69 -0.53
N PRO A 83 0.46 -7.64 -0.46
CA PRO A 83 0.58 -8.80 0.41
C PRO A 83 1.91 -9.55 0.18
N ASP A 84 2.64 -9.83 1.26
CA ASP A 84 3.87 -10.62 1.22
C ASP A 84 3.52 -12.12 1.28
N VAL A 85 2.95 -12.63 0.19
CA VAL A 85 2.72 -14.06 0.02
C VAL A 85 4.06 -14.70 -0.30
N ARG A 86 4.64 -15.41 0.65
CA ARG A 86 5.78 -16.30 0.37
C ARG A 86 5.31 -17.33 -0.66
N GLN A 87 5.86 -17.25 -1.87
CA GLN A 87 5.82 -18.34 -2.85
C GLN A 87 6.60 -19.55 -2.31
#